data_AF-A0A0G4LR08-F1
#
_entry.id   AF-A0A0G4LR08-F1
#
_cell.length_a   1.000
_cell.length_b   1.000
_cell.length_c   1.000
_cell.angle_alpha   90.00
_cell.angle_beta   90.00
_cell.angle_gamma   90.00
#
_symmetry.space_group_name_H-M   'P 1'
#
loop_
_entity.id
_entity.type
_entity.pdbx_description
1 polymer ?
#
loop_
_entity_poly.entity_id
_entity_poly.type
_entity_poly.pdbx_seq_one_letter_code
_entity_poly.pdbx_strand_id
1 'polypeptide(L)'
;VRGHFYGHYDFDPENTLYFFTAGRYEFRNKGVDMFVESLARLNHRLKSAGSKMTVVAFIIMPAQTTSLTVEALKGQAVMKSLRDTVDIIERGIGKRIFERSLKWHDGDPLPDEKELITGADRVLLRRRLFAMKRHGLPPIVTHNMLNDSEDPILNQIRRVQLFNHPSDRVKVVFHPEFLNSANPVLPMDYDEFVRGTHMGIFASYYEPWGYTPA
;
A
#
# COMPACT_ATOMS: atom_id res chain seq x y z
N VAL A 1 0.85 -1.82 -1.01
CA VAL A 1 -0.01 -0.60 -0.98
C VAL A 1 -1.50 -0.93 -0.81
N ARG A 2 -2.17 -1.59 -1.77
CA ARG A 2 -3.62 -1.91 -1.66
C ARG A 2 -4.02 -2.60 -0.34
N GLY A 3 -3.27 -3.63 0.07
CA GLY A 3 -3.50 -4.32 1.34
C GLY A 3 -3.23 -3.48 2.58
N HIS A 4 -2.30 -2.52 2.53
CA HIS A 4 -1.98 -1.64 3.66
C HIS A 4 -3.04 -0.56 3.88
N PHE A 5 -3.56 -0.01 2.78
CA PHE A 5 -4.56 1.06 2.75
C PHE A 5 -5.99 0.52 2.56
N TYR A 6 -6.26 -0.76 2.88
CA TYR A 6 -7.61 -1.31 2.76
C TYR A 6 -8.62 -0.50 3.59
N GLY A 7 -9.81 -0.24 3.03
CA GLY A 7 -10.81 0.65 3.63
C GLY A 7 -10.51 2.15 3.53
N HIS A 8 -9.28 2.53 3.14
CA HIS A 8 -8.81 3.91 2.94
C HIS A 8 -8.07 4.06 1.60
N TYR A 9 -8.45 3.26 0.60
CA TYR A 9 -7.85 3.31 -0.73
C TYR A 9 -8.58 4.37 -1.57
N ASP A 10 -8.40 5.62 -1.18
CA ASP A 10 -9.09 6.81 -1.69
C ASP A 10 -8.25 7.65 -2.65
N PHE A 11 -7.18 7.07 -3.18
CA PHE A 11 -6.27 7.71 -4.13
C PHE A 11 -6.06 6.85 -5.38
N ASP A 12 -5.86 7.53 -6.51
CA ASP A 12 -5.66 6.90 -7.82
C ASP A 12 -4.24 6.34 -7.95
N PRO A 13 -4.07 5.04 -8.22
CA PRO A 13 -2.76 4.42 -8.39
C PRO A 13 -1.96 5.00 -9.55
N GLU A 14 -2.63 5.40 -10.63
CA GLU A 14 -1.97 6.01 -11.81
C GLU A 14 -1.42 7.40 -11.49
N ASN A 15 -1.97 8.05 -10.47
CA ASN A 15 -1.56 9.36 -10.00
C ASN A 15 -0.82 9.30 -8.66
N THR A 16 -0.16 8.17 -8.39
CA THR A 16 0.58 7.91 -7.15
C THR A 16 2.05 7.65 -7.42
N LEU A 17 2.92 8.44 -6.78
CA LEU A 17 4.36 8.22 -6.79
C LEU A 17 4.82 7.46 -5.56
N TYR A 18 5.81 6.59 -5.75
CA TYR A 18 6.45 5.81 -4.70
C TYR A 18 7.84 6.36 -4.46
N PHE A 19 8.01 6.99 -3.30
CA PHE A 19 9.32 7.45 -2.83
C PHE A 19 9.83 6.48 -1.79
N PHE A 20 11.14 6.35 -1.67
CA PHE A 20 11.71 5.56 -0.60
C PHE A 20 13.04 6.11 -0.10
N THR A 21 13.33 5.81 1.15
CA THR A 21 14.68 5.86 1.70
C THR A 21 15.00 4.51 2.35
N ALA A 22 16.26 4.09 2.28
CA ALA A 22 16.68 2.78 2.74
C ALA A 22 18.10 2.79 3.26
N GLY A 23 18.41 1.86 4.17
CA GLY A 23 19.77 1.63 4.65
C GLY A 23 19.82 1.16 6.10
N ARG A 24 21.01 1.24 6.70
CA ARG A 24 21.16 1.03 8.15
C ARG A 24 20.34 2.07 8.92
N TYR A 25 19.85 1.68 10.09
CA TYR A 25 19.11 2.57 10.96
C TYR A 25 20.07 3.58 11.61
N GLU A 26 20.30 4.69 10.92
CA GLU A 26 21.09 5.82 11.41
C GLU A 26 20.31 7.13 11.16
N PHE A 27 19.40 7.47 12.08
CA PHE A 27 18.38 8.50 11.90
C PHE A 27 18.92 9.85 11.37
N ARG A 28 20.04 10.34 11.91
CA ARG A 28 20.68 11.60 11.49
C ARG A 28 21.67 11.42 10.34
N ASN A 29 22.56 10.42 10.40
CA ASN A 29 23.60 10.24 9.38
C ASN A 29 23.00 9.95 8.01
N LYS A 30 21.91 9.17 7.96
CA LYS A 30 21.17 8.86 6.72
C LYS A 30 20.12 9.92 6.35
N GLY A 31 19.99 10.98 7.15
CA GLY A 31 19.10 12.12 6.86
C GLY A 31 17.60 11.79 6.92
N VAL A 32 17.21 10.79 7.72
CA VAL A 32 15.80 10.37 7.82
C VAL A 32 14.95 11.45 8.49
N ASP A 33 15.56 12.19 9.42
CA ASP A 33 15.00 13.40 10.00
C ASP A 33 14.61 14.44 8.93
N MET A 34 15.53 14.75 8.02
CA MET A 34 15.30 15.68 6.92
C MET A 34 14.30 15.12 5.91
N PHE A 35 14.34 13.82 5.63
CA PHE A 35 13.38 13.15 4.77
C PHE A 35 11.95 13.31 5.28
N VAL A 36 11.68 12.92 6.53
CA VAL A 36 10.33 12.99 7.13
C VAL A 36 9.83 14.44 7.24
N GLU A 37 10.69 15.39 7.66
CA GLU A 37 10.35 16.82 7.70
C GLU A 37 9.99 17.36 6.30
N SER A 38 10.75 16.97 5.29
CA SER A 38 10.51 17.39 3.90
C SER A 38 9.20 16.82 3.34
N LEU A 39 8.86 15.57 3.69
CA LEU A 39 7.57 14.96 3.33
C LEU A 39 6.38 15.71 3.94
N ALA A 40 6.49 16.16 5.19
CA ALA A 40 5.43 16.93 5.83
C ALA A 40 5.22 18.29 5.14
N ARG A 41 6.31 18.98 4.79
CA ARG A 41 6.24 20.23 4.01
C ARG A 41 5.71 20.00 2.60
N LEU A 42 6.07 18.89 1.96
CA LEU A 42 5.52 18.49 0.67
C LEU A 42 4.02 18.24 0.77
N ASN A 43 3.56 17.55 1.82
CA ASN A 43 2.13 17.32 2.07
C ASN A 43 1.37 18.64 2.14
N HIS A 44 1.87 19.61 2.90
CA HIS A 44 1.28 20.95 2.96
C HIS A 44 1.23 21.61 1.58
N ARG A 45 2.36 21.64 0.84
CA ARG A 45 2.42 22.25 -0.50
C ARG A 45 1.45 21.60 -1.49
N LEU A 46 1.35 20.27 -1.51
CA LEU A 46 0.43 19.55 -2.39
C LEU A 46 -1.04 19.84 -2.05
N LYS A 47 -1.37 19.93 -0.75
CA LYS A 47 -2.71 20.34 -0.30
C LYS A 47 -3.03 21.78 -0.73
N SER A 48 -2.14 22.73 -0.46
CA SER A 48 -2.33 24.15 -0.81
C SER A 48 -2.45 24.37 -2.32
N ALA A 49 -1.71 23.60 -3.11
CA ALA A 49 -1.77 23.66 -4.58
C ALA A 49 -3.00 22.94 -5.17
N GLY A 50 -3.83 22.28 -4.35
CA GLY A 50 -4.94 21.46 -4.85
C GLY A 50 -4.49 20.27 -5.70
N SER A 51 -3.26 19.79 -5.50
CA SER A 51 -2.70 18.72 -6.31
C SER A 51 -3.50 17.43 -6.14
N LYS A 52 -3.71 16.72 -7.25
CA LYS A 52 -4.30 15.38 -7.27
C LYS A 52 -3.26 14.29 -7.01
N MET A 53 -1.98 14.62 -7.08
CA MET A 53 -0.88 13.66 -6.87
C MET A 53 -0.92 13.12 -5.46
N THR A 54 -0.72 11.81 -5.34
CA THR A 54 -0.43 11.15 -4.06
C THR A 54 1.02 10.68 -4.05
N VAL A 55 1.69 10.81 -2.92
CA VAL A 55 3.02 10.22 -2.69
C VAL A 55 2.87 9.19 -1.59
N VAL A 56 3.35 7.98 -1.81
CA VAL A 56 3.52 6.98 -0.74
C VAL A 56 5.02 6.83 -0.51
N ALA A 57 5.48 7.27 0.65
CA ALA A 57 6.88 7.28 1.04
C ALA A 57 7.19 6.08 1.95
N PHE A 58 8.15 5.27 1.53
CA PHE A 58 8.64 4.12 2.29
C PHE A 58 9.93 4.46 3.03
N ILE A 59 10.03 3.99 4.26
CA ILE A 59 11.27 4.05 5.05
C ILE A 59 11.67 2.59 5.33
N ILE A 60 12.78 2.13 4.75
CA ILE A 60 13.25 0.76 4.85
C ILE A 60 14.53 0.73 5.68
N MET A 61 14.39 0.63 7.00
CA MET A 61 15.51 0.69 7.94
C MET A 61 15.32 -0.30 9.09
N PRO A 62 16.12 -1.37 9.16
CA PRO A 62 15.94 -2.42 10.17
C PRO A 62 16.01 -1.89 11.60
N ALA A 63 14.99 -2.18 12.41
CA ALA A 63 14.92 -1.77 13.81
C ALA A 63 14.67 -2.99 14.72
N GLN A 64 14.66 -2.78 16.03
CA GLN A 64 14.25 -3.82 16.96
C GLN A 64 12.73 -3.99 16.96
N THR A 65 12.28 -5.14 16.45
CA THR A 65 10.87 -5.51 16.33
C THR A 65 10.63 -6.91 16.85
N THR A 66 9.39 -7.23 17.21
CA THR A 66 9.00 -8.60 17.60
C THR A 66 8.43 -9.39 16.43
N SER A 67 7.44 -8.84 15.73
CA SER A 67 6.76 -9.47 14.60
C SER A 67 5.98 -8.43 13.78
N LEU A 68 5.42 -8.85 12.65
CA LEU A 68 4.45 -8.05 11.90
C LEU A 68 3.20 -7.78 12.74
N THR A 69 2.62 -6.59 12.56
CA THR A 69 1.35 -6.26 13.19
C THR A 69 0.25 -7.18 12.63
N VAL A 70 -0.72 -7.54 13.48
CA VAL A 70 -1.91 -8.29 13.06
C VAL A 70 -2.64 -7.54 11.95
N GLU A 71 -2.61 -6.21 12.00
CA GLU A 71 -3.26 -5.36 11.02
C GLU A 71 -2.62 -5.40 9.63
N ALA A 72 -1.28 -5.40 9.55
CA ALA A 72 -0.57 -5.54 8.29
C ALA A 72 -0.88 -6.89 7.61
N LEU A 73 -0.89 -7.97 8.39
CA LEU A 73 -1.24 -9.32 7.90
C LEU A 73 -2.71 -9.41 7.46
N LYS A 74 -3.62 -8.87 8.29
CA LYS A 74 -5.06 -8.84 8.01
C LYS A 74 -5.36 -8.13 6.70
N GLY A 75 -4.73 -6.98 6.45
CA GLY A 75 -4.94 -6.21 5.22
C GLY A 75 -4.61 -7.00 3.95
N GLN A 76 -3.50 -7.76 3.97
CA GLN A 76 -3.14 -8.62 2.84
C GLN A 76 -4.10 -9.80 2.68
N ALA A 77 -4.50 -10.45 3.78
CA ALA A 77 -5.45 -11.56 3.74
C ALA A 77 -6.82 -11.15 3.20
N VAL A 78 -7.32 -9.98 3.61
CA VAL A 78 -8.58 -9.41 3.11
C VAL A 78 -8.50 -9.12 1.62
N MET A 79 -7.40 -8.51 1.15
CA MET A 79 -7.20 -8.22 -0.27
C MET A 79 -7.07 -9.49 -1.12
N LYS A 80 -6.32 -10.49 -0.64
CA LYS A 80 -6.19 -11.78 -1.30
C LYS A 80 -7.56 -12.45 -1.44
N SER A 81 -8.33 -12.49 -0.35
CA SER A 81 -9.65 -13.11 -0.36
C SER A 81 -10.65 -12.42 -1.30
N LEU A 82 -10.56 -11.08 -1.42
CA LEU A 82 -11.34 -10.32 -2.40
C LEU A 82 -10.93 -10.68 -3.82
N ARG A 83 -9.62 -10.70 -4.12
CA ARG A 83 -9.10 -11.07 -5.45
C ARG A 83 -9.53 -12.48 -5.84
N ASP A 84 -9.30 -13.47 -4.97
CA ASP A 84 -9.68 -14.86 -5.23
C ASP A 84 -11.19 -14.99 -5.52
N THR A 85 -12.02 -14.20 -4.83
CA THR A 85 -13.47 -14.17 -5.07
C THR A 85 -13.81 -13.55 -6.43
N VAL A 86 -13.14 -12.46 -6.81
CA VAL A 86 -13.33 -11.82 -8.12
C VAL A 86 -12.91 -12.77 -9.24
N ASP A 87 -11.79 -13.47 -9.11
CA ASP A 87 -11.30 -14.43 -10.11
C ASP A 87 -12.29 -15.59 -10.33
N ILE A 88 -12.94 -16.07 -9.26
CA ILE A 88 -14.00 -17.09 -9.36
C ILE A 88 -15.20 -16.55 -10.14
N ILE A 89 -15.64 -15.33 -9.81
CA ILE A 89 -16.78 -14.69 -10.47
C ILE A 89 -16.46 -14.42 -11.95
N GLU A 90 -15.26 -13.93 -12.26
CA GLU A 90 -14.78 -13.66 -13.62
C GLU A 90 -14.84 -14.93 -14.48
N ARG A 91 -14.27 -16.05 -13.99
CA ARG A 91 -14.34 -17.34 -14.69
C ARG A 91 -15.78 -17.81 -14.89
N GLY A 92 -16.64 -17.60 -13.89
CA GLY A 92 -18.06 -17.90 -13.96
C GLY A 92 -18.79 -17.08 -15.03
N ILE A 93 -18.52 -15.77 -15.10
CA ILE A 93 -19.04 -14.86 -16.13
C ILE A 93 -18.57 -15.33 -17.50
N GLY A 94 -17.26 -15.59 -17.67
CA GLY A 94 -16.69 -16.03 -18.94
C GLY A 94 -17.37 -17.29 -19.48
N LYS A 95 -17.58 -18.29 -18.62
CA LYS A 95 -18.33 -19.52 -18.99
C LYS A 95 -19.77 -19.21 -19.41
N ARG A 96 -20.49 -18.37 -18.66
CA ARG A 96 -21.89 -18.03 -18.95
C ARG A 96 -22.04 -17.23 -20.25
N ILE A 97 -21.16 -16.25 -20.49
CA ILE A 97 -21.11 -15.51 -21.76
C ILE A 97 -20.91 -16.50 -22.92
N PHE A 98 -19.90 -17.37 -22.82
CA PHE A 98 -19.59 -18.32 -23.88
C PHE A 98 -20.77 -19.24 -24.21
N GLU A 99 -21.35 -19.88 -23.19
CA GLU A 99 -22.51 -20.78 -23.36
C GLU A 99 -23.75 -20.07 -23.90
N ARG A 100 -24.00 -18.81 -23.50
CA ARG A 100 -25.12 -18.02 -24.00
C ARG A 100 -24.91 -17.58 -25.44
N SER A 101 -23.68 -17.25 -25.82
CA SER A 101 -23.31 -16.88 -27.19
C SER A 101 -23.39 -18.07 -28.15
N LEU A 102 -23.06 -19.29 -27.72
CA LEU A 102 -23.24 -20.49 -28.54
C LEU A 102 -24.71 -20.77 -28.90
N LYS A 103 -25.64 -20.34 -28.05
CA LYS A 103 -27.09 -20.51 -28.23
C LYS A 103 -27.77 -19.33 -28.91
N TRP A 104 -27.00 -18.31 -29.30
CA TRP A 104 -27.55 -17.11 -29.89
C TRP A 104 -27.92 -17.34 -31.37
N HIS A 105 -29.09 -16.88 -31.77
CA HIS A 105 -29.55 -16.87 -33.16
C HIS A 105 -29.81 -15.44 -33.66
N ASP A 106 -29.86 -15.26 -34.98
CA ASP A 106 -30.13 -13.94 -35.58
C ASP A 106 -31.49 -13.40 -35.12
N GLY A 107 -31.48 -12.19 -34.56
CA GLY A 107 -32.64 -11.55 -33.93
C GLY A 107 -32.75 -11.73 -32.41
N ASP A 108 -31.96 -12.61 -31.78
CA ASP A 108 -31.94 -12.73 -30.32
C ASP A 108 -31.25 -11.54 -29.64
N PRO A 109 -31.66 -11.15 -28.42
CA PRO A 109 -30.94 -10.15 -27.66
C PRO A 109 -29.56 -10.68 -27.23
N LEU A 110 -28.62 -9.75 -27.05
CA LEU A 110 -27.31 -10.03 -26.45
C LEU A 110 -27.47 -10.53 -24.99
N PRO A 111 -26.45 -11.24 -24.44
CA PRO A 111 -26.46 -11.65 -23.04
C PRO A 111 -26.64 -10.46 -22.08
N ASP A 112 -27.61 -10.53 -21.17
CA ASP A 112 -27.90 -9.46 -20.21
C ASP A 112 -27.01 -9.57 -18.95
N GLU A 113 -26.68 -8.45 -18.31
CA GLU A 113 -25.86 -8.39 -17.10
C GLU A 113 -26.38 -9.27 -15.96
N LYS A 114 -27.71 -9.39 -15.86
CA LYS A 114 -28.38 -10.23 -14.85
C LYS A 114 -28.17 -11.73 -15.09
N GLU A 115 -27.93 -12.14 -16.34
CA GLU A 115 -27.59 -13.51 -16.70
C GLU A 115 -26.11 -13.81 -16.39
N LEU A 116 -25.27 -12.77 -16.43
CA LEU A 116 -23.83 -12.91 -16.26
C LEU A 116 -23.38 -12.95 -14.79
N ILE A 117 -23.99 -12.16 -13.91
CA ILE A 117 -23.66 -12.14 -12.48
C ILE A 117 -24.81 -12.71 -11.66
N THR A 118 -24.59 -13.89 -11.07
CA THR A 118 -25.64 -14.60 -10.34
C THR A 118 -25.93 -13.99 -8.97
N GLY A 119 -27.08 -14.33 -8.38
CA GLY A 119 -27.39 -13.94 -7.00
C GLY A 119 -26.36 -14.45 -5.98
N ALA A 120 -25.83 -15.65 -6.19
CA ALA A 120 -24.78 -16.23 -5.34
C ALA A 120 -23.47 -15.43 -5.42
N ASP A 121 -23.07 -15.02 -6.63
CA ASP A 121 -21.89 -14.17 -6.85
C ASP A 121 -22.02 -12.84 -6.10
N ARG A 122 -23.20 -12.22 -6.17
CA ARG A 122 -23.49 -10.96 -5.45
C ARG A 122 -23.39 -11.12 -3.93
N VAL A 123 -23.90 -12.21 -3.36
CA VAL A 123 -23.82 -12.49 -1.92
C VAL A 123 -22.36 -12.70 -1.48
N LEU A 124 -21.59 -13.47 -2.26
CA LEU A 124 -20.19 -13.74 -1.97
C LEU A 124 -19.35 -12.45 -2.03
N LEU A 125 -19.53 -11.65 -3.08
CA LEU A 125 -18.88 -10.34 -3.22
C LEU A 125 -19.24 -9.41 -2.06
N ARG A 126 -20.53 -9.32 -1.71
CA ARG A 126 -21.00 -8.50 -0.59
C ARG A 126 -20.34 -8.90 0.72
N ARG A 127 -20.17 -10.20 1.00
CA ARG A 127 -19.45 -10.70 2.19
C ARG A 127 -18.00 -10.22 2.21
N ARG A 128 -17.30 -10.21 1.08
CA ARG A 128 -15.91 -9.69 0.98
C ARG A 128 -15.86 -8.17 1.20
N LEU A 129 -16.80 -7.42 0.64
CA LEU A 129 -16.89 -5.98 0.83
C LEU A 129 -17.12 -5.59 2.30
N PHE A 130 -17.90 -6.36 3.06
CA PHE A 130 -18.03 -6.12 4.50
C PHE A 130 -16.72 -6.30 5.27
N ALA A 131 -15.86 -7.24 4.85
CA ALA A 131 -14.54 -7.44 5.46
C ALA A 131 -13.53 -6.33 5.13
N MET A 132 -13.81 -5.51 4.10
CA MET A 132 -13.00 -4.33 3.75
C MET A 132 -13.20 -3.15 4.72
N LYS A 133 -14.24 -3.18 5.56
CA LYS A 133 -14.50 -2.11 6.53
C LYS A 133 -13.38 -2.09 7.58
N ARG A 134 -12.86 -0.89 7.82
CA ARG A 134 -11.80 -0.61 8.79
C ARG A 134 -12.19 0.61 9.62
N HIS A 135 -11.85 0.61 10.91
CA HIS A 135 -12.21 1.68 11.85
C HIS A 135 -11.05 2.64 12.16
N GLY A 136 -9.81 2.20 12.00
CA GLY A 136 -8.61 3.03 12.24
C GLY A 136 -7.92 3.45 10.94
N LEU A 137 -7.11 4.51 11.00
CA LEU A 137 -6.29 4.96 9.86
C LEU A 137 -5.24 3.91 9.48
N PRO A 138 -4.80 3.84 8.20
CA PRO A 138 -3.67 3.00 7.78
C PRO A 138 -2.43 3.24 8.64
N PRO A 139 -1.77 2.19 9.17
CA PRO A 139 -0.73 2.39 10.15
C PRO A 139 0.52 3.01 9.49
N ILE A 140 1.30 3.75 10.27
CA ILE A 140 2.56 4.34 9.80
C ILE A 140 3.72 3.33 9.82
N VAL A 141 3.54 2.16 10.46
CA VAL A 141 4.55 1.11 10.61
C VAL A 141 3.95 -0.28 10.40
N THR A 142 4.72 -1.21 9.84
CA THR A 142 4.25 -2.57 9.53
C THR A 142 4.47 -3.59 10.65
N HIS A 143 5.40 -3.32 11.57
CA HIS A 143 5.81 -4.24 12.65
C HIS A 143 5.49 -3.70 14.05
N ASN A 144 5.40 -4.62 15.02
CA ASN A 144 5.38 -4.31 16.44
C ASN A 144 6.81 -3.96 16.89
N MET A 145 7.06 -2.66 17.10
CA MET A 145 8.35 -2.14 17.57
C MET A 145 8.56 -2.53 19.04
N LEU A 146 9.81 -2.84 19.42
CA LEU A 146 10.14 -3.14 20.81
C LEU A 146 10.01 -1.90 21.70
N ASN A 147 10.57 -0.76 21.25
CA ASN A 147 10.57 0.53 21.95
C ASN A 147 9.88 1.61 21.11
N ASP A 148 8.61 1.39 20.77
CA ASP A 148 7.82 2.25 19.87
C ASP A 148 7.82 3.75 20.26
N SER A 149 7.71 4.06 21.56
CA SER A 149 7.63 5.42 22.09
C SER A 149 8.96 6.18 22.06
N GLU A 150 10.07 5.48 21.92
CA GLU A 150 11.42 6.06 21.88
C GLU A 150 12.02 6.06 20.48
N ASP A 151 11.39 5.34 19.54
CA ASP A 151 11.85 5.22 18.15
C ASP A 151 11.91 6.60 17.46
N PRO A 152 13.10 7.06 17.02
CA PRO A 152 13.27 8.39 16.43
C PRO A 152 12.45 8.62 15.16
N ILE A 153 12.31 7.60 14.30
CA ILE A 153 11.57 7.71 13.04
C ILE A 153 10.08 7.89 13.33
N LEU A 154 9.51 7.04 14.18
CA LEU A 154 8.11 7.10 14.57
C LEU A 154 7.78 8.38 15.33
N ASN A 155 8.64 8.80 16.25
CA ASN A 155 8.46 10.05 16.97
C ASN A 155 8.53 11.26 16.05
N GLN A 156 9.40 11.25 15.04
CA GLN A 156 9.43 12.30 14.04
C GLN A 156 8.15 12.30 13.18
N ILE A 157 7.68 11.13 12.71
CA ILE A 157 6.41 11.01 11.97
C ILE A 157 5.23 11.54 12.79
N ARG A 158 5.16 11.18 14.08
CA ARG A 158 4.14 11.65 15.03
C ARG A 158 4.21 13.16 15.22
N ARG A 159 5.41 13.70 15.39
CA ARG A 159 5.66 15.14 15.58
C ARG A 159 5.20 15.95 14.38
N VAL A 160 5.43 15.47 13.15
CA VAL A 160 5.00 16.15 11.92
C VAL A 160 3.57 15.77 11.48
N GLN A 161 2.90 14.92 12.25
CA GLN A 161 1.50 14.52 12.08
C GLN A 161 1.17 13.86 10.73
N LEU A 162 2.10 13.08 10.16
CA LEU A 162 1.84 12.28 8.96
C LEU A 162 1.22 10.92 9.34
N PHE A 163 -0.09 10.92 9.64
CA PHE A 163 -0.84 9.75 10.12
C PHE A 163 -1.64 9.02 9.04
N ASN A 164 -1.32 9.25 7.76
CA ASN A 164 -2.03 8.67 6.63
C ASN A 164 -3.53 9.02 6.61
N HIS A 165 -3.89 10.24 7.01
CA HIS A 165 -5.28 10.69 6.89
C HIS A 165 -5.72 10.68 5.41
N PRO A 166 -7.02 10.47 5.12
CA PRO A 166 -7.59 10.65 3.77
C PRO A 166 -7.16 11.95 3.08
N SER A 167 -7.13 13.04 3.84
CA SER A 167 -6.73 14.36 3.35
C SER A 167 -5.24 14.49 3.05
N ASP A 168 -4.38 13.63 3.59
CA ASP A 168 -2.94 13.67 3.33
C ASP A 168 -2.63 13.29 1.89
N ARG A 169 -1.90 14.15 1.19
CA ARG A 169 -1.35 13.87 -0.15
C ARG A 169 -0.06 13.08 -0.09
N VAL A 170 0.61 13.09 1.07
CA VAL A 170 1.78 12.25 1.33
C VAL A 170 1.43 11.23 2.40
N LYS A 171 1.54 9.95 2.05
CA LYS A 171 1.39 8.81 2.95
C LYS A 171 2.76 8.27 3.33
N VAL A 172 2.91 7.71 4.52
CA VAL A 172 4.16 7.15 5.04
C VAL A 172 3.96 5.70 5.47
N VAL A 173 4.94 4.86 5.11
CA VAL A 173 5.03 3.46 5.53
C VAL A 173 6.45 3.17 5.99
N PHE A 174 6.63 3.03 7.30
CA PHE A 174 7.87 2.57 7.91
C PHE A 174 7.88 1.03 7.95
N HIS A 175 8.85 0.43 7.25
CA HIS A 175 9.10 -1.00 7.24
C HIS A 175 10.45 -1.28 7.95
N PRO A 176 10.42 -1.56 9.27
CA PRO A 176 11.61 -1.72 10.10
C PRO A 176 12.33 -3.08 9.95
N GLU A 177 12.35 -3.64 8.74
CA GLU A 177 13.00 -4.92 8.43
C GLU A 177 13.68 -4.81 7.06
N PHE A 178 14.64 -5.70 6.76
CA PHE A 178 15.12 -5.82 5.38
C PHE A 178 14.05 -6.45 4.50
N LEU A 179 14.00 -6.01 3.24
CA LEU A 179 13.10 -6.59 2.25
C LEU A 179 13.56 -8.00 1.87
N ASN A 180 12.58 -8.88 1.75
CA ASN A 180 12.76 -10.28 1.40
C ASN A 180 11.47 -10.77 0.73
N SER A 181 11.60 -11.46 -0.39
CA SER A 181 10.51 -12.12 -1.12
C SER A 181 9.64 -13.05 -0.25
N ALA A 182 10.17 -13.59 0.86
CA ALA A 182 9.40 -14.41 1.80
C ALA A 182 8.48 -13.61 2.75
N ASN A 183 8.60 -12.27 2.82
CA ASN A 183 7.81 -11.46 3.74
C ASN A 183 6.33 -11.41 3.31
N PRO A 184 5.36 -11.75 4.18
CA PRO A 184 3.96 -11.85 3.78
C PRO A 184 3.27 -10.49 3.52
N VAL A 185 3.89 -9.37 3.91
CA VAL A 185 3.33 -8.02 3.74
C VAL A 185 3.90 -7.31 2.52
N LEU A 186 5.20 -7.46 2.29
CA LEU A 186 5.90 -6.90 1.14
C LEU A 186 6.83 -7.97 0.53
N PRO A 187 6.28 -8.94 -0.23
CA PRO A 187 7.01 -10.10 -0.74
C PRO A 187 7.82 -9.72 -1.98
N MET A 188 8.91 -8.99 -1.78
CA MET A 188 9.85 -8.64 -2.85
C MET A 188 11.24 -8.44 -2.27
N ASP A 189 12.26 -8.69 -3.09
CA ASP A 189 13.64 -8.40 -2.73
C ASP A 189 13.94 -6.91 -2.93
N TYR A 190 15.05 -6.44 -2.35
CA TYR A 190 15.40 -5.02 -2.37
C TYR A 190 15.49 -4.45 -3.81
N ASP A 191 16.12 -5.18 -4.74
CA ASP A 191 16.30 -4.71 -6.11
C ASP A 191 14.97 -4.60 -6.87
N GLU A 192 14.04 -5.53 -6.62
CA GLU A 192 12.69 -5.49 -7.18
C GLU A 192 11.91 -4.28 -6.65
N PHE A 193 12.03 -4.01 -5.36
CA PHE A 193 11.43 -2.85 -4.73
C PHE A 193 11.96 -1.55 -5.33
N VAL A 194 13.28 -1.41 -5.46
CA VAL A 194 13.90 -0.22 -6.08
C VAL A 194 13.34 -0.01 -7.49
N ARG A 195 13.32 -1.05 -8.32
CA ARG A 195 12.75 -1.00 -9.69
C ARG A 195 11.26 -0.64 -9.72
N GLY A 196 10.50 -1.02 -8.70
CA GLY A 196 9.07 -0.73 -8.58
C GLY A 196 8.75 0.67 -8.02
N THR A 197 9.76 1.40 -7.55
CA THR A 197 9.59 2.77 -7.03
C THR A 197 9.94 3.83 -8.06
N HIS A 198 9.52 5.07 -7.79
CA HIS A 198 9.72 6.20 -8.70
C HIS A 198 10.95 7.02 -8.34
N MET A 199 11.30 7.12 -7.06
CA MET A 199 12.42 7.94 -6.61
C MET A 199 13.00 7.44 -5.28
N GLY A 200 14.29 7.11 -5.28
CA GLY A 200 15.07 6.95 -4.06
C GLY A 200 15.57 8.30 -3.55
N ILE A 201 15.37 8.59 -2.26
CA ILE A 201 15.75 9.85 -1.63
C ILE A 201 16.68 9.54 -0.45
N PHE A 202 17.97 9.86 -0.63
CA PHE A 202 19.03 9.58 0.33
C PHE A 202 19.70 10.90 0.72
N ALA A 203 19.17 11.50 1.79
CA ALA A 203 19.53 12.85 2.19
C ALA A 203 20.65 12.86 3.25
N SER A 204 21.64 11.98 3.05
CA SER A 204 22.66 11.62 4.04
C SER A 204 23.49 12.82 4.48
N TYR A 205 23.66 12.96 5.79
CA TYR A 205 24.59 13.92 6.39
C TYR A 205 26.02 13.36 6.44
N TYR A 206 26.16 12.06 6.71
CA TYR A 206 27.45 11.37 6.74
C TYR A 206 27.37 10.02 6.03
N GLU A 207 27.96 9.95 4.84
CA GLU A 207 27.97 8.77 4.00
C GLU A 207 29.24 8.77 3.11
N PRO A 208 30.29 7.99 3.44
CA PRO A 208 31.57 8.08 2.73
C PRO A 208 31.55 7.75 1.23
N TRP A 209 30.55 7.00 0.77
CA TRP A 209 30.39 6.64 -0.65
C TRP A 209 28.92 6.70 -1.08
N GLY A 210 28.08 5.92 -0.41
CA GLY A 210 26.66 5.79 -0.75
C GLY A 210 26.40 4.70 -1.78
N TYR A 211 26.48 3.44 -1.35
CA TYR A 211 26.08 2.30 -2.19
C TYR A 211 24.58 2.27 -2.52
N THR A 212 23.75 2.95 -1.73
CA THR A 212 22.31 2.98 -1.93
C THR A 212 21.87 3.94 -3.06
N PRO A 213 22.45 5.16 -3.18
CA PRO A 213 22.19 6.03 -4.33
C PRO A 213 22.97 5.69 -5.62
N ALA A 214 24.06 4.93 -5.54
CA ALA A 214 24.91 4.56 -6.70
C ALA A 214 24.26 3.48 -7.58
#